data_AF-A0A7V5NAP7-F1
#
_entry.id   AF-A0A7V5NAP7-F1
#
_cell.length_a   1.000
_cell.length_b   1.000
_cell.length_c   1.000
_cell.angle_alpha   90.00
_cell.angle_beta   90.00
_cell.angle_gamma   90.00
#
_symmetry.space_group_name_H-M   'P 1'
#
loop_
_entity.id
_entity.type
_entity.pdbx_description
1 polymer ?
#
loop_
_entity_poly.entity_id
_entity_poly.type
_entity_poly.pdbx_seq_one_letter_code
_entity_poly.pdbx_strand_id
1 'polypeptide(L)'
;MDAKTTSHTQVIRFFEALYRRYHKPVLLRADPLIWAHKFETAEDQEVAALFGALLAYGNVKQINASLENLFTRMEFKPADFIANSRW
;
A
#
# COMPACT_ATOMS: atom_id res chain seq x y z
N MET A 1 -2.29 -40.99 -8.28
CA MET A 1 -2.73 -39.57 -8.34
C MET A 1 -2.86 -39.10 -6.92
N ASP A 2 -1.80 -38.48 -6.43
CA ASP A 2 -1.53 -38.43 -5.00
C ASP A 2 -2.32 -37.32 -4.31
N ALA A 3 -2.95 -37.66 -3.18
CA ALA A 3 -3.83 -36.79 -2.40
C ALA A 3 -3.21 -35.44 -2.00
N LYS A 4 -1.86 -35.32 -2.02
CA LYS A 4 -1.14 -34.06 -1.80
C LYS A 4 -1.32 -33.02 -2.92
N THR A 5 -1.49 -33.46 -4.17
CA THR A 5 -1.60 -32.54 -5.33
C THR A 5 -2.95 -31.84 -5.35
N THR A 6 -4.03 -32.54 -4.96
CA THR A 6 -5.39 -32.00 -4.90
C THR A 6 -5.53 -30.85 -3.89
N SER A 7 -4.86 -30.94 -2.73
CA SER A 7 -4.87 -29.90 -1.71
C SER A 7 -4.24 -28.59 -2.21
N HIS A 8 -3.10 -28.68 -2.91
CA HIS A 8 -2.43 -27.50 -3.44
C HIS A 8 -3.27 -26.77 -4.51
N THR A 9 -3.97 -27.54 -5.36
CA THR A 9 -4.89 -26.97 -6.36
C THR A 9 -6.10 -26.28 -5.71
N GLN A 10 -6.61 -26.81 -4.59
CA GLN A 10 -7.71 -26.18 -3.85
C GLN A 10 -7.28 -24.85 -3.23
N VAL A 11 -6.09 -24.79 -2.63
CA VAL A 11 -5.53 -23.56 -2.06
C VAL A 11 -5.32 -22.48 -3.12
N ILE A 12 -4.75 -22.85 -4.28
CA ILE A 12 -4.57 -21.91 -5.40
C ILE A 12 -5.92 -21.36 -5.86
N ARG A 13 -6.92 -22.22 -6.08
CA ARG A 13 -8.26 -21.79 -6.49
C ARG A 13 -8.92 -20.86 -5.48
N PHE A 14 -8.73 -21.13 -4.19
CA PHE A 14 -9.24 -20.29 -3.11
C PHE A 14 -8.59 -18.89 -3.13
N PHE A 15 -7.26 -18.81 -3.22
CA PHE A 15 -6.57 -17.52 -3.28
C PHE A 15 -6.87 -16.73 -4.57
N GLU A 16 -6.97 -17.40 -5.71
CA GLU A 16 -7.42 -16.78 -6.97
C GLU A 16 -8.81 -16.17 -6.85
N ALA A 17 -9.75 -16.87 -6.20
CA ALA A 17 -11.09 -16.36 -5.95
C ALA A 17 -11.08 -15.12 -5.03
N LEU A 18 -10.26 -15.14 -3.97
CA LEU A 18 -10.07 -13.98 -3.09
C LEU A 18 -9.43 -12.81 -3.83
N TYR A 19 -8.38 -13.05 -4.60
CA TYR A 19 -7.70 -12.03 -5.40
C TYR A 19 -8.68 -11.34 -6.34
N ARG A 20 -9.44 -12.10 -7.15
CA ARG A 20 -10.45 -11.52 -8.05
C ARG A 20 -11.56 -10.76 -7.33
N ARG A 21 -11.89 -11.16 -6.10
CA ARG A 21 -12.92 -10.51 -5.29
C ARG A 21 -12.43 -9.18 -4.71
N TYR A 22 -11.21 -9.13 -4.19
CA TYR A 22 -10.71 -8.02 -3.37
C TYR A 22 -9.66 -7.13 -4.05
N HIS A 23 -8.96 -7.61 -5.07
CA HIS A 23 -7.99 -6.81 -5.84
C HIS A 23 -8.71 -5.88 -6.82
N LYS A 24 -9.35 -4.84 -6.26
CA LYS A 24 -10.09 -3.83 -7.02
C LYS A 24 -9.65 -2.44 -6.57
N PRO A 25 -9.41 -1.49 -7.49
CA PRO A 25 -9.01 -0.12 -7.13
C PRO A 25 -9.98 0.58 -6.16
N VAL A 26 -11.27 0.25 -6.22
CA VAL A 26 -12.28 0.81 -5.29
C VAL A 26 -12.02 0.45 -3.83
N LEU A 27 -11.40 -0.71 -3.57
CA LEU A 27 -11.08 -1.20 -2.23
C LEU A 27 -9.76 -0.63 -1.71
N LEU A 28 -8.94 -0.03 -2.58
CA LEU A 28 -7.66 0.56 -2.23
C LEU A 28 -7.81 1.74 -1.24
N ARG A 29 -8.97 2.39 -1.17
CA ARG A 29 -9.25 3.49 -0.23
C ARG A 29 -9.08 3.09 1.24
N ALA A 30 -9.24 1.80 1.54
CA ALA A 30 -9.06 1.27 2.88
C ALA A 30 -7.61 0.82 3.16
N ASP A 31 -6.68 1.05 2.24
CA ASP A 31 -5.30 0.63 2.33
C ASP A 31 -4.36 1.86 2.24
N PRO A 32 -3.34 1.99 3.11
CA PRO A 32 -2.30 3.02 3.00
C PRO A 32 -1.63 3.10 1.62
N LEU A 33 -1.61 2.00 0.86
CA LEU A 33 -1.07 1.93 -0.49
C LEU A 33 -1.73 2.93 -1.46
N ILE A 34 -2.95 3.41 -1.17
CA ILE A 34 -3.58 4.48 -1.96
C ILE A 34 -2.72 5.74 -2.06
N TRP A 35 -1.88 6.01 -1.05
CA TRP A 35 -1.00 7.17 -1.07
C TRP A 35 0.10 7.05 -2.11
N ALA A 36 0.68 5.87 -2.30
CA ALA A 36 1.64 5.65 -3.38
C ALA A 36 1.00 5.98 -4.73
N HIS A 37 -0.19 5.46 -5.00
CA HIS A 37 -0.91 5.72 -6.26
C HIS A 37 -1.34 7.17 -6.49
N LYS A 38 -1.18 8.07 -5.50
CA LYS A 38 -1.46 9.51 -5.68
C LYS A 38 -0.29 10.29 -6.28
N PHE A 39 0.92 9.73 -6.29
CA PHE A 39 2.11 10.39 -6.82
C PHE A 39 2.39 9.95 -8.26
N GLU A 40 2.96 10.86 -9.05
CA GLU A 40 3.24 10.62 -10.48
C GLU A 40 4.63 10.02 -10.72
N THR A 41 5.62 10.38 -9.89
CA THR A 41 7.01 9.93 -10.01
C THR A 41 7.23 8.61 -9.30
N ALA A 42 8.15 7.78 -9.79
CA ALA A 42 8.47 6.50 -9.15
C ALA A 42 9.10 6.73 -7.78
N GLU A 43 9.93 7.77 -7.65
CA GLU A 43 10.63 8.13 -6.44
C GLU A 43 9.64 8.52 -5.32
N ASP A 44 8.65 9.37 -5.62
CA ASP A 44 7.63 9.73 -4.64
C ASP A 44 6.71 8.55 -4.31
N GLN A 45 6.41 7.69 -5.29
CA GLN A 45 5.64 6.45 -5.07
C GLN A 45 6.36 5.51 -4.10
N GLU A 46 7.66 5.29 -4.28
CA GLU A 46 8.47 4.43 -3.42
C GLU A 46 8.55 4.96 -1.98
N VAL A 47 8.82 6.26 -1.82
CA VAL A 47 8.88 6.88 -0.49
C VAL A 47 7.50 6.89 0.18
N ALA A 48 6.43 7.19 -0.56
CA ALA A 48 5.08 7.17 -0.03
C ALA A 48 4.63 5.76 0.35
N ALA A 49 4.98 4.74 -0.43
CA ALA A 49 4.72 3.34 -0.11
C ALA A 49 5.46 2.91 1.15
N LEU A 50 6.72 3.32 1.31
CA LEU A 50 7.52 3.04 2.51
C LEU A 50 6.87 3.65 3.75
N PHE A 51 6.52 4.94 3.74
CA PHE A 51 5.82 5.56 4.86
C PHE A 51 4.45 4.95 5.11
N GLY A 52 3.73 4.59 4.05
CA GLY A 52 2.47 3.86 4.13
C GLY A 52 2.61 2.56 4.91
N ALA A 53 3.64 1.76 4.60
CA ALA A 53 3.94 0.51 5.29
C ALA A 53 4.38 0.73 6.75
N LEU A 54 5.24 1.73 7.01
CA LEU A 54 5.72 2.04 8.36
C LEU A 54 4.59 2.51 9.30
N LEU A 55 3.60 3.20 8.75
CA LEU A 55 2.45 3.71 9.50
C LEU A 55 1.22 2.79 9.45
N ALA A 56 1.29 1.63 8.79
CA ALA A 56 0.18 0.69 8.60
C ALA A 56 -0.20 -0.10 9.87
N TYR A 57 -0.21 0.55 11.03
CA TYR A 57 -0.57 -0.07 12.30
C TYR A 57 -1.75 0.67 12.96
N GLY A 58 -2.86 -0.03 13.15
CA GLY A 58 -4.04 0.47 13.85
C GLY A 58 -5.23 0.77 12.93
N ASN A 59 -5.96 1.85 13.20
CA ASN A 59 -7.19 2.17 12.49
C ASN A 59 -6.91 2.85 11.15
N VAL A 60 -7.44 2.32 10.04
CA VAL A 60 -7.26 2.85 8.68
C VAL A 60 -7.53 4.35 8.54
N LYS A 61 -8.54 4.90 9.25
CA LYS A 61 -8.85 6.33 9.19
C LYS A 61 -7.73 7.16 9.83
N GLN A 62 -7.19 6.68 10.95
CA GLN A 62 -6.06 7.33 11.62
C GLN A 62 -4.79 7.21 10.79
N ILE A 63 -4.52 6.04 10.22
CA ILE A 63 -3.35 5.83 9.35
C ILE A 63 -3.38 6.81 8.16
N ASN A 64 -4.53 6.92 7.49
CA ASN A 64 -4.69 7.88 6.39
C ASN A 64 -4.53 9.34 6.84
N ALA A 65 -5.07 9.71 8.00
CA ALA A 65 -4.88 11.07 8.53
C ALA A 65 -3.42 11.37 8.88
N SER A 66 -2.67 10.39 9.41
CA SER A 66 -1.24 10.52 9.68
C SER A 66 -0.42 10.67 8.39
N LEU A 67 -0.72 9.87 7.37
CA LEU A 67 -0.07 9.96 6.06
C LEU A 67 -0.38 11.28 5.36
N GLU A 68 -1.63 11.74 5.40
CA GLU A 68 -2.03 13.04 4.86
C GLU A 68 -1.25 14.19 5.52
N ASN A 69 -1.17 14.18 6.85
CA ASN A 69 -0.41 15.18 7.61
C ASN A 69 1.08 15.15 7.26
N LEU A 70 1.66 13.94 7.17
CA LEU A 70 3.07 13.75 6.79
C LEU A 70 3.36 14.32 5.40
N PHE A 71 2.60 13.89 4.38
CA PHE A 71 2.82 14.34 3.01
C PHE A 71 2.51 15.83 2.81
N THR A 72 1.56 16.38 3.56
CA THR A 72 1.31 17.84 3.58
C THR A 72 2.54 18.61 4.06
N ARG A 73 3.23 18.14 5.13
CA ARG A 73 4.46 18.76 5.63
C ARG A 73 5.64 18.65 4.66
N MET A 74 5.61 17.65 3.79
CA MET A 74 6.58 17.45 2.71
C MET A 74 6.17 18.16 1.41
N GLU A 75 5.14 19.01 1.44
CA GLU A 75 4.58 19.70 0.27
C GLU A 75 4.21 18.74 -0.88
N PHE A 76 3.81 17.51 -0.56
CA PHE A 76 3.55 16.43 -1.52
C PHE A 76 4.74 16.14 -2.45
N LYS A 77 5.97 16.36 -1.97
CA LYS A 77 7.22 15.99 -2.64
C LYS A 77 8.12 15.15 -1.70
N PRO A 78 7.65 13.98 -1.25
CA PRO A 78 8.34 13.21 -0.23
C PRO A 78 9.77 12.78 -0.62
N ALA A 79 10.04 12.46 -1.89
CA ALA A 79 11.38 12.10 -2.34
C ALA A 79 12.34 13.30 -2.30
N ASP A 80 11.92 14.44 -2.83
CA ASP A 80 12.69 15.69 -2.80
C ASP A 80 12.94 16.15 -1.35
N PHE A 81 11.91 16.07 -0.50
CA PHE A 81 12.02 16.41 0.91
C PHE A 81 13.11 15.60 1.60
N ILE A 82 13.14 14.27 1.42
CA ILE A 82 14.18 13.42 2.03
C ILE A 82 15.55 13.73 1.42
N ALA A 83 15.66 13.88 0.10
CA ALA A 83 16.94 14.12 -0.56
C ALA A 83 17.59 15.45 -0.15
N ASN A 84 16.78 16.49 0.07
CA ASN A 84 17.23 17.83 0.43
C ASN A 84 17.13 18.14 1.93
N SER A 85 16.56 17.24 2.72
CA SER A 85 16.49 17.40 4.18
C SER A 85 17.91 17.47 4.76
N ARG A 86 18.27 18.65 5.25
CA ARG A 86 19.47 18.85 6.07
C ARG A 86 19.08 18.64 7.52
N TRP A 87 19.50 17.49 8.06
CA TRP A 87 19.36 17.13 9.46
C TRP A 87 20.55 17.65 10.25
#